data_AF-A0A0K2RL38-F1
#
_entry.id   AF-A0A0K2RL38-F1
#
_cell.length_a   1.000
_cell.length_b   1.000
_cell.length_c   1.000
_cell.angle_alpha   90.00
_cell.angle_beta   90.00
_cell.angle_gamma   90.00
#
_symmetry.space_group_name_H-M   'P 1'
#
loop_
_entity.id
_entity.type
_entity.pdbx_description
1 polymer ?
#
loop_
_entity_poly.entity_id
_entity_poly.type
_entity_poly.pdbx_seq_one_letter_code
_entity_poly.pdbx_strand_id
1 'polypeptide(L)'
;MALAGVQDKLSAGMISLPVAQAGKRFILKLNAPEFPFVVENEFLMFRFARKLRIPVSSVQLVHDVGGRAGLLVERFDRLTGADGAPVRLAVEDGAQVLGLYPADKYSVPFGEVCAALAAHCSAPLPALRNLGLQLAFAWLSGNGDLHAKNVSMLQSPQGEYTVARSTTSPPQWSTGTRRSRWASAARRAESPVSTSLPGPRSSA
;
A
#
# COMPACT_ATOMS: atom_id res chain seq x y z
N MET A 1 8.78 -14.40 -33.23
CA MET A 1 10.13 -14.50 -32.62
C MET A 1 10.56 -13.10 -32.21
N ALA A 2 10.45 -12.78 -30.93
CA ALA A 2 11.13 -11.68 -30.23
C ALA A 2 10.80 -11.84 -28.74
N LEU A 3 11.79 -12.30 -27.97
CA LEU A 3 11.79 -12.27 -26.51
C LEU A 3 11.98 -10.81 -26.06
N ALA A 4 11.10 -10.32 -25.20
CA ALA A 4 11.38 -9.23 -24.26
C ALA A 4 10.66 -9.59 -22.95
N GLY A 5 11.42 -9.61 -21.85
CA GLY A 5 11.07 -10.32 -20.62
C GLY A 5 9.68 -10.00 -20.07
N VAL A 6 8.85 -11.05 -19.97
CA VAL A 6 7.66 -11.07 -19.12
C VAL A 6 8.16 -11.09 -17.68
N GLN A 7 8.27 -9.90 -17.08
CA GLN A 7 8.32 -9.81 -15.63
C GLN A 7 6.90 -10.07 -15.14
N ASP A 8 6.61 -11.34 -14.81
CA ASP A 8 5.39 -11.72 -14.09
C ASP A 8 5.37 -10.92 -12.78
N LYS A 9 4.56 -9.87 -12.76
CA LYS A 9 4.41 -9.03 -11.58
C LYS A 9 3.73 -9.88 -10.53
N LEU A 10 4.36 -10.06 -9.37
CA LEU A 10 3.79 -10.76 -8.22
C LEU A 10 2.43 -10.17 -7.78
N SER A 11 2.17 -8.90 -8.08
CA SER A 11 0.86 -8.26 -7.88
C SER A 11 -0.24 -8.81 -8.78
N ALA A 12 0.09 -9.38 -9.95
CA ALA A 12 -0.86 -10.08 -10.81
C ALA A 12 -1.24 -11.47 -10.25
N GLY A 13 -0.40 -12.04 -9.38
CA GLY A 13 -0.69 -13.30 -8.68
C GLY A 13 -1.50 -13.13 -7.37
N MET A 14 -1.56 -11.93 -6.80
CA MET A 14 -2.29 -11.70 -5.54
C MET A 14 -3.80 -11.76 -5.75
N ILE A 15 -4.46 -12.58 -4.93
CA ILE A 15 -5.93 -12.65 -4.89
C ILE A 15 -6.43 -11.49 -4.04
N SER A 16 -7.26 -10.62 -4.63
CA SER A 16 -7.85 -9.46 -3.95
C SER A 16 -9.36 -9.60 -3.83
N LEU A 17 -9.90 -9.50 -2.61
CA LEU A 17 -11.33 -9.69 -2.32
C LEU A 17 -11.90 -8.51 -1.51
N PRO A 18 -13.10 -7.99 -1.85
CA PRO A 18 -13.75 -7.00 -1.03
C PRO A 18 -14.28 -7.62 0.26
N VAL A 19 -13.98 -7.00 1.40
CA VAL A 19 -14.43 -7.45 2.74
C VAL A 19 -15.11 -6.28 3.46
N ALA A 20 -16.11 -6.59 4.28
CA ALA A 20 -16.81 -5.62 5.12
C ALA A 20 -16.76 -6.08 6.57
N GLN A 21 -16.32 -5.20 7.47
CA GLN A 21 -16.21 -5.51 8.89
C GLN A 21 -16.43 -4.22 9.71
N ALA A 22 -17.27 -4.30 10.74
CA ALA A 22 -17.53 -3.21 11.69
C ALA A 22 -17.82 -1.86 11.03
N GLY A 23 -18.67 -1.83 10.00
CA GLY A 23 -19.04 -0.62 9.27
C GLY A 23 -17.96 -0.08 8.30
N LYS A 24 -16.77 -0.70 8.25
CA LYS A 24 -15.69 -0.35 7.33
C LYS A 24 -15.62 -1.32 6.16
N ARG A 25 -15.00 -0.87 5.07
CA ARG A 25 -14.74 -1.67 3.87
C ARG A 25 -13.25 -1.86 3.69
N PHE A 26 -12.87 -3.07 3.32
CA PHE A 26 -11.48 -3.48 3.16
C PHE A 26 -11.29 -4.19 1.81
N ILE A 27 -10.06 -4.21 1.35
CA ILE A 27 -9.58 -5.10 0.31
C ILE A 27 -8.66 -6.09 1.01
N LEU A 28 -9.06 -7.36 1.03
CA LEU A 28 -8.22 -8.47 1.50
C LEU A 28 -7.31 -8.89 0.36
N LYS A 29 -5.99 -8.82 0.57
CA LYS A 29 -4.98 -9.37 -0.32
C LYS A 29 -4.44 -10.66 0.25
N LEU A 30 -4.30 -11.69 -0.57
CA LEU A 30 -3.76 -12.99 -0.21
C LEU A 30 -2.51 -13.29 -1.03
N ASN A 31 -1.58 -14.04 -0.43
CA ASN A 31 -0.41 -14.56 -1.13
C ASN A 31 -0.85 -15.56 -2.21
N ALA A 32 -0.26 -15.46 -3.40
CA ALA A 32 -0.31 -16.54 -4.37
C ALA A 32 0.55 -17.72 -3.85
N PRO A 33 0.16 -18.99 -4.08
CA PRO A 33 0.99 -20.14 -3.69
C PRO A 33 2.43 -20.07 -4.20
N GLU A 34 2.63 -19.48 -5.37
CA GLU A 34 3.93 -19.34 -6.04
C GLU A 34 4.82 -18.26 -5.41
N PHE A 35 4.22 -17.37 -4.62
CA PHE A 35 4.88 -16.18 -4.06
C PHE A 35 4.60 -16.02 -2.56
N PRO A 36 5.30 -16.78 -1.70
CA PRO A 36 5.16 -16.67 -0.26
C PRO A 36 5.73 -15.34 0.27
N PHE A 37 5.16 -14.84 1.37
CA PHE A 37 5.59 -13.65 2.12
C PHE A 37 5.39 -12.27 1.46
N VAL A 38 4.60 -12.17 0.38
CA VAL A 38 4.32 -10.88 -0.29
C VAL A 38 3.47 -9.97 0.58
N VAL A 39 2.41 -10.52 1.19
CA VAL A 39 1.50 -9.85 2.13
C VAL A 39 2.26 -9.29 3.34
N GLU A 40 3.18 -10.07 3.91
CA GLU A 40 3.97 -9.69 5.07
C GLU A 40 4.97 -8.57 4.73
N ASN A 41 5.57 -8.64 3.54
CA ASN A 41 6.41 -7.57 3.01
C ASN A 41 5.59 -6.27 2.81
N GLU A 42 4.38 -6.37 2.26
CA GLU A 42 3.48 -5.22 2.08
C GLU A 42 3.07 -4.62 3.42
N PHE A 43 2.70 -5.44 4.39
CA PHE A 43 2.41 -5.00 5.75
C PHE A 43 3.58 -4.20 6.36
N LEU A 44 4.81 -4.69 6.22
CA LEU A 44 6.00 -4.02 6.74
C LEU A 44 6.23 -2.65 6.09
N MET A 45 6.05 -2.55 4.77
CA MET A 45 6.22 -1.27 4.05
C MET A 45 5.16 -0.25 4.45
N PHE A 46 3.90 -0.65 4.61
CA PHE A 46 2.86 0.23 5.17
C PHE A 46 3.21 0.72 6.57
N ARG A 47 3.79 -0.14 7.42
CA ARG A 47 4.26 0.27 8.76
C ARG A 47 5.39 1.29 8.68
N PHE A 48 6.35 1.13 7.76
CA PHE A 48 7.42 2.10 7.56
C PHE A 48 6.90 3.43 7.02
N ALA A 49 6.05 3.42 6.00
CA ALA A 49 5.43 4.62 5.46
C ALA A 49 4.66 5.40 6.54
N ARG A 50 3.91 4.69 7.39
CA ARG A 50 3.21 5.29 8.53
C ARG A 50 4.15 5.92 9.56
N LYS A 51 5.28 5.28 9.87
CA LYS A 51 6.32 5.86 10.75
C LYS A 51 6.94 7.13 10.16
N LEU A 52 7.07 7.21 8.85
CA LEU A 52 7.53 8.39 8.12
C LEU A 52 6.44 9.46 7.91
N ARG A 53 5.24 9.26 8.49
CA ARG A 53 4.07 10.14 8.33
C ARG A 53 3.63 10.34 6.88
N ILE A 54 3.90 9.36 6.03
CA ILE A 54 3.37 9.33 4.65
C ILE A 54 1.89 8.93 4.74
N PRO A 55 0.96 9.66 4.09
CA PRO A 55 -0.44 9.29 4.06
C PRO A 55 -0.66 7.96 3.33
N VAL A 56 -0.89 6.89 4.09
CA VAL A 56 -1.17 5.53 3.59
C VAL A 56 -2.49 5.00 4.16
N SER A 57 -3.11 4.05 3.47
CA SER A 57 -4.25 3.32 4.03
C SER A 57 -3.90 2.61 5.34
N SER A 58 -4.89 2.47 6.22
CA SER A 58 -4.78 1.58 7.37
C SER A 58 -4.69 0.13 6.88
N VAL A 59 -3.81 -0.65 7.49
CA VAL A 59 -3.62 -2.06 7.14
C VAL A 59 -3.56 -2.94 8.37
N GLN A 60 -4.06 -4.16 8.24
CA GLN A 60 -4.02 -5.21 9.26
C GLN A 60 -3.54 -6.52 8.65
N LEU A 61 -2.58 -7.16 9.31
CA LEU A 61 -2.17 -8.52 8.98
C LEU A 61 -3.10 -9.49 9.70
N VAL A 62 -3.75 -10.39 8.96
CA VAL A 62 -4.63 -11.43 9.48
C VAL A 62 -4.13 -12.80 9.07
N HIS A 63 -4.57 -13.83 9.78
CA HIS A 63 -4.25 -15.21 9.48
C HIS A 63 -5.55 -16.01 9.38
N ASP A 64 -5.61 -16.93 8.42
CA ASP A 64 -6.70 -17.90 8.36
C ASP A 64 -6.52 -19.01 9.41
N VAL A 65 -7.49 -19.94 9.48
CA VAL A 65 -7.44 -21.09 10.40
C VAL A 65 -6.23 -22.01 10.17
N GLY A 66 -5.64 -21.98 8.97
CA GLY A 66 -4.43 -22.73 8.60
C GLY A 66 -3.14 -21.93 8.79
N GLY A 67 -3.20 -20.73 9.37
CA GLY A 67 -2.04 -19.88 9.60
C GLY A 67 -1.54 -19.14 8.35
N ARG A 68 -2.29 -19.11 7.25
CA ARG A 68 -1.90 -18.38 6.04
C ARG A 68 -2.18 -16.88 6.21
N ALA A 69 -1.18 -16.06 5.92
CA ALA A 69 -1.27 -14.62 6.05
C ALA A 69 -2.15 -13.97 4.96
N GLY A 70 -2.90 -12.96 5.37
CA GLY A 70 -3.65 -12.06 4.50
C GLY A 70 -3.50 -10.60 4.95
N LEU A 71 -3.56 -9.66 4.01
CA LEU A 71 -3.50 -8.23 4.30
C LEU A 71 -4.88 -7.60 4.10
N LEU A 72 -5.49 -7.10 5.17
CA LEU A 72 -6.64 -6.20 5.04
C LEU A 72 -6.14 -4.78 4.83
N VAL A 73 -6.48 -4.20 3.69
CA VAL A 73 -6.24 -2.79 3.38
C VAL A 73 -7.56 -2.03 3.48
N GLU A 74 -7.65 -1.07 4.40
CA GLU A 74 -8.85 -0.24 4.56
C GLU A 74 -9.06 0.66 3.33
N ARG A 75 -10.28 0.62 2.81
CA ARG A 75 -10.69 1.42 1.65
C ARG A 75 -10.92 2.86 2.09
N PHE A 76 -10.04 3.75 1.65
CA PHE A 76 -10.16 5.17 1.96
C PHE A 76 -11.32 5.87 1.24
N ASP A 77 -11.86 5.26 0.18
CA ASP A 77 -12.93 5.77 -0.67
C ASP A 77 -14.34 5.33 -0.22
N ARG A 78 -14.43 4.66 0.94
CA ARG A 78 -15.67 4.20 1.54
C ARG A 78 -15.73 4.74 2.97
N LEU A 79 -16.56 5.75 3.18
CA LEU A 79 -16.80 6.35 4.48
C LEU A 79 -18.18 5.97 5.00
N THR A 80 -18.39 6.16 6.30
CA THR A 80 -19.70 6.08 6.94
C THR A 80 -20.12 7.50 7.30
N GLY A 81 -21.28 7.93 6.80
CA GLY A 81 -21.86 9.23 7.08
C GLY A 81 -22.29 9.38 8.53
N ALA A 82 -22.63 10.61 8.93
CA ALA A 82 -23.07 10.92 10.29
C ALA A 82 -24.38 10.21 10.68
N ASP A 83 -25.19 9.86 9.69
CA ASP A 83 -26.43 9.08 9.77
C ASP A 83 -26.21 7.56 9.72
N GLY A 84 -24.96 7.10 9.64
CA GLY A 84 -24.62 5.69 9.46
C GLY A 84 -24.72 5.21 8.02
N ALA A 85 -25.09 6.07 7.06
CA ALA A 85 -25.22 5.69 5.66
C ALA A 85 -23.84 5.53 4.98
N PRO A 86 -23.68 4.60 4.02
CA PRO A 86 -22.42 4.44 3.30
C PRO A 86 -22.20 5.58 2.31
N VAL A 87 -21.09 6.32 2.46
CA VAL A 87 -20.64 7.37 1.56
C VAL A 87 -19.53 6.84 0.65
N ARG A 88 -19.66 7.04 -0.66
CA ARG A 88 -18.65 6.67 -1.65
C ARG A 88 -17.99 7.93 -2.18
N LEU A 89 -16.67 7.97 -2.12
CA LEU A 89 -15.89 9.07 -2.65
C LEU A 89 -15.38 8.72 -4.05
N ALA A 90 -15.33 9.72 -4.95
CA ALA A 90 -14.73 9.56 -6.27
C ALA A 90 -13.21 9.48 -6.15
N VAL A 91 -12.61 8.52 -6.87
CA VAL A 91 -11.16 8.31 -6.91
C VAL A 91 -10.75 8.12 -8.36
N GLU A 92 -9.80 8.94 -8.80
CA GLU A 92 -9.23 8.87 -10.14
C GLU A 92 -7.74 8.61 -10.04
N ASP A 93 -7.26 7.58 -10.73
CA ASP A 93 -5.83 7.29 -10.83
C ASP A 93 -5.14 8.18 -11.89
N GLY A 94 -3.82 8.26 -11.85
CA GLY A 94 -3.04 9.09 -12.77
C GLY A 94 -3.21 8.69 -14.24
N ALA A 95 -3.50 7.42 -14.54
CA ALA A 95 -3.78 7.00 -15.90
C ALA A 95 -5.14 7.51 -16.37
N GLN A 96 -6.16 7.49 -15.51
CA GLN A 96 -7.49 8.05 -15.81
C GLN A 96 -7.41 9.56 -16.06
N VAL A 97 -6.70 10.29 -15.19
CA VAL A 97 -6.53 11.74 -15.32
C VAL A 97 -5.81 12.13 -16.61
N LEU A 98 -4.85 11.31 -17.05
CA LEU A 98 -4.11 11.52 -18.30
C LEU A 98 -4.79 10.90 -19.54
N GLY A 99 -5.95 10.25 -19.38
CA GLY A 99 -6.65 9.58 -20.48
C GLY A 99 -5.89 8.39 -21.08
N LEU A 100 -5.02 7.74 -20.31
CA LEU A 100 -4.20 6.60 -20.74
C LEU A 100 -4.99 5.30 -20.67
N TYR A 101 -4.78 4.41 -21.65
CA TYR A 101 -5.25 3.04 -21.53
C TYR A 101 -4.51 2.30 -20.40
N PRO A 102 -5.13 1.29 -19.76
CA PRO A 102 -4.48 0.54 -18.68
C PRO A 102 -3.12 -0.09 -19.06
N ALA A 103 -2.94 -0.43 -20.35
CA ALA A 103 -1.69 -0.97 -20.88
C ALA A 103 -0.57 0.09 -20.90
N ASP A 104 -0.91 1.37 -21.07
CA ASP A 104 0.01 2.50 -21.20
C ASP A 104 0.44 3.10 -19.85
N LYS A 105 0.24 2.36 -18.76
CA LYS A 105 0.52 2.85 -17.40
C LYS A 105 1.99 3.23 -17.16
N TYR A 106 2.93 2.74 -17.99
CA TYR A 106 4.36 3.10 -17.96
C TYR A 106 4.77 4.10 -19.04
N SER A 107 3.86 4.49 -19.93
CA SER A 107 4.20 5.27 -21.12
C SER A 107 4.46 6.74 -20.84
N VAL A 108 4.30 7.18 -19.58
CA VAL A 108 4.42 8.57 -19.16
C VAL A 108 5.40 8.71 -18.00
N PRO A 109 6.33 9.70 -18.03
CA PRO A 109 7.20 9.99 -16.91
C PRO A 109 6.40 10.31 -15.64
N PHE A 110 6.86 9.78 -14.49
CA PHE A 110 6.16 9.98 -13.22
C PHE A 110 6.00 11.47 -12.85
N GLY A 111 6.94 12.33 -13.25
CA GLY A 111 6.83 13.78 -13.04
C GLY A 111 5.62 14.42 -13.75
N GLU A 112 5.28 13.94 -14.94
CA GLU A 112 4.09 14.40 -15.69
C GLU A 112 2.81 13.91 -15.02
N VAL A 113 2.80 12.67 -14.53
CA VAL A 113 1.69 12.15 -13.70
C VAL A 113 1.48 13.03 -12.46
N CYS A 114 2.57 13.41 -11.79
CA CYS A 114 2.49 14.28 -10.63
C CYS A 114 1.93 15.66 -10.95
N ALA A 115 2.39 16.26 -12.05
CA ALA A 115 1.92 17.57 -12.50
C ALA A 115 0.42 17.53 -12.85
N ALA A 116 -0.02 16.51 -13.59
CA ALA A 116 -1.42 16.33 -13.97
C ALA A 116 -2.33 16.18 -12.74
N LEU A 117 -1.98 15.28 -11.81
CA LEU A 117 -2.76 15.10 -10.58
C LEU A 117 -2.80 16.37 -9.72
N ALA A 118 -1.68 17.06 -9.57
CA ALA A 118 -1.61 18.27 -8.77
C ALA A 118 -2.42 19.42 -9.35
N ALA A 119 -2.52 19.53 -10.69
CA ALA A 119 -3.29 20.56 -11.37
C ALA A 119 -4.81 20.47 -11.09
N HIS A 120 -5.31 19.27 -10.79
CA HIS A 120 -6.72 19.06 -10.42
C HIS A 120 -6.99 19.19 -8.92
N CYS A 121 -5.96 19.23 -8.07
CA CYS A 121 -6.13 19.31 -6.63
C CYS A 121 -6.44 20.75 -6.18
N SER A 122 -7.27 20.90 -5.13
CA SER A 122 -7.57 22.22 -4.54
C SER A 122 -6.32 22.93 -3.98
N ALA A 123 -5.31 22.15 -3.58
CA ALA A 123 -4.01 22.64 -3.14
C ALA A 123 -2.85 21.94 -3.90
N PRO A 124 -2.37 22.49 -5.03
CA PRO A 124 -1.36 21.86 -5.88
C PRO A 124 -0.01 21.64 -5.21
N LEU A 125 0.47 22.59 -4.40
CA LEU A 125 1.79 22.48 -3.75
C LEU A 125 1.82 21.36 -2.67
N PRO A 126 0.84 21.26 -1.75
CA PRO A 126 0.69 20.09 -0.88
C PRO A 126 0.53 18.77 -1.66
N ALA A 127 -0.20 18.78 -2.78
CA ALA A 127 -0.35 17.61 -3.64
C ALA A 127 0.99 17.13 -4.19
N LEU A 128 1.78 18.02 -4.82
CA LEU A 128 3.11 17.73 -5.32
C LEU A 128 4.05 17.23 -4.22
N ARG A 129 4.01 17.84 -3.03
CA ARG A 129 4.80 17.36 -1.88
C ARG A 129 4.45 15.92 -1.53
N ASN A 130 3.17 15.58 -1.45
CA ASN A 130 2.73 14.22 -1.10
C ASN A 130 3.11 13.20 -2.19
N LEU A 131 2.97 13.56 -3.46
CA LEU A 131 3.40 12.73 -4.59
C LEU A 131 4.92 12.53 -4.60
N GLY A 132 5.69 13.57 -4.31
CA GLY A 132 7.15 13.50 -4.16
C GLY A 132 7.58 12.60 -2.99
N LEU A 133 6.86 12.64 -1.86
CA LEU A 133 7.10 11.71 -0.75
C LEU A 133 6.80 10.26 -1.13
N GLN A 134 5.74 10.00 -1.92
CA GLN A 134 5.45 8.66 -2.43
C GLN A 134 6.54 8.18 -3.39
N LEU A 135 7.02 9.04 -4.28
CA LEU A 135 8.15 8.73 -5.18
C LEU A 135 9.43 8.42 -4.39
N ALA A 136 9.79 9.29 -3.44
CA ALA A 136 10.98 9.09 -2.61
C ALA A 136 10.89 7.79 -1.80
N PHE A 137 9.71 7.47 -1.25
CA PHE A 137 9.50 6.23 -0.51
C PHE A 137 9.58 5.00 -1.43
N ALA A 138 8.99 5.06 -2.62
CA ALA A 138 9.12 4.00 -3.63
C ALA A 138 10.59 3.78 -4.00
N TRP A 139 11.35 4.85 -4.26
CA TRP A 139 12.77 4.76 -4.57
C TRP A 139 13.60 4.17 -3.43
N LEU A 140 13.42 4.67 -2.20
CA LEU A 140 14.15 4.20 -1.01
C LEU A 140 13.83 2.74 -0.64
N SER A 141 12.59 2.31 -0.88
CA SER A 141 12.20 0.91 -0.64
C SER A 141 12.66 -0.02 -1.75
N GLY A 142 12.99 0.50 -2.94
CA GLY A 142 13.33 -0.27 -4.14
C GLY A 142 12.11 -0.69 -4.96
N ASN A 143 10.99 0.03 -4.82
CA ASN A 143 9.75 -0.24 -5.55
C ASN A 143 9.85 0.27 -6.99
N GLY A 144 10.27 -0.62 -7.89
CA GLY A 144 10.35 -0.33 -9.32
C GLY A 144 9.00 -0.33 -10.06
N ASP A 145 7.88 -0.66 -9.41
CA ASP A 145 6.56 -0.75 -10.07
C ASP A 145 5.71 0.50 -9.88
N LEU A 146 6.28 1.62 -9.43
CA LEU A 146 5.54 2.88 -9.28
C LEU A 146 5.19 3.47 -10.66
N HIS A 147 3.92 3.39 -11.04
CA HIS A 147 3.40 3.82 -12.34
C HIS A 147 2.11 4.67 -12.21
N ALA A 148 1.56 5.15 -13.33
CA ALA A 148 0.44 6.11 -13.33
C ALA A 148 -0.79 5.66 -12.52
N LYS A 149 -1.10 4.35 -12.48
CA LYS A 149 -2.22 3.81 -11.71
C LYS A 149 -1.99 3.64 -10.20
N ASN A 150 -0.76 3.84 -9.69
CA ASN A 150 -0.46 3.67 -8.27
C ASN A 150 -0.65 4.94 -7.44
N VAL A 151 -0.80 6.07 -8.12
CA VAL A 151 -1.12 7.37 -7.52
C VAL A 151 -2.51 7.77 -7.98
N SER A 152 -3.27 8.36 -7.07
CA SER A 152 -4.65 8.75 -7.32
C SER A 152 -4.98 10.06 -6.61
N MET A 153 -6.01 10.73 -7.08
CA MET A 153 -6.68 11.81 -6.38
C MET A 153 -8.04 11.35 -5.86
N LEU A 154 -8.47 11.90 -4.73
CA LEU A 154 -9.70 11.60 -4.02
C LEU A 154 -10.53 12.87 -3.95
N GLN A 155 -11.80 12.80 -4.33
CA GLN A 155 -12.76 13.87 -4.12
C GLN A 155 -13.33 13.80 -2.71
N SER A 156 -13.23 14.90 -1.96
CA SER A 156 -13.87 15.05 -0.66
C SER A 156 -15.40 15.16 -0.81
N PRO A 157 -16.18 14.94 0.27
CA PRO A 157 -17.62 15.22 0.26
C PRO A 157 -17.97 16.68 -0.12
N GLN A 158 -17.04 17.61 0.07
CA GLN A 158 -17.17 19.02 -0.28
C GLN A 158 -16.88 19.31 -1.77
N GLY A 159 -16.48 18.29 -2.54
CA GLY A 159 -16.21 18.38 -3.97
C GLY A 159 -14.75 18.69 -4.32
N GLU A 160 -13.88 18.89 -3.34
CA GLU A 160 -12.46 19.20 -3.55
C GLU A 160 -11.62 17.95 -3.81
N TYR A 161 -10.70 18.03 -4.76
CA TYR A 161 -9.74 16.96 -5.00
C TYR A 161 -8.46 17.15 -4.19
N THR A 162 -8.00 16.06 -3.57
CA THR A 162 -6.71 15.98 -2.88
C THR A 162 -5.99 14.70 -3.29
N VAL A 163 -4.67 14.66 -3.14
CA VAL A 163 -3.91 13.41 -3.38
C VAL A 163 -4.39 12.33 -2.40
N ALA A 164 -4.80 11.19 -2.95
CA ALA A 164 -5.30 10.07 -2.17
C ALA A 164 -4.20 9.47 -1.29
N ARG A 165 -4.63 8.79 -0.23
CA ARG A 165 -3.73 7.94 0.57
C ARG A 165 -3.13 6.88 -0.34
N SER A 166 -1.81 6.70 -0.26
CA SER A 166 -1.14 5.65 -1.02
C SER A 166 -1.61 4.27 -0.54
N THR A 167 -2.06 3.46 -1.49
CA THR A 167 -2.32 2.02 -1.33
C THR A 167 -1.25 1.18 -2.02
N THR A 168 -0.16 1.82 -2.45
CA THR A 168 0.81 1.26 -3.36
C THR A 168 1.48 0.04 -2.75
N SER A 169 1.49 -1.04 -3.53
CA SER A 169 2.16 -2.29 -3.18
C SER A 169 3.68 -2.12 -3.17
N PRO A 170 4.38 -2.81 -2.26
CA PRO A 170 5.80 -2.66 -1.98
C PRO A 170 6.70 -3.18 -3.13
N PRO A 171 8.02 -2.94 -3.03
CA PRO A 171 9.02 -3.59 -3.87
C PRO A 171 8.80 -5.10 -3.94
N GLN A 172 8.66 -5.62 -5.15
CA GLN A 172 8.60 -7.04 -5.45
C GLN A 172 10.02 -7.50 -5.76
N TRP A 173 10.78 -7.85 -4.73
CA TRP A 173 12.04 -8.56 -4.93
C TRP A 173 11.70 -9.94 -5.53
N SER A 174 12.21 -10.24 -6.71
CA SER A 174 12.10 -11.59 -7.25
C SER A 174 12.81 -12.54 -6.29
N THR A 175 12.18 -13.66 -5.98
CA THR A 175 12.75 -14.84 -5.31
C THR A 175 13.81 -15.49 -6.21
N GLY A 176 14.78 -14.72 -6.70
CA GLY A 176 15.93 -15.16 -7.46
C GLY A 176 17.19 -14.65 -6.77
N THR A 177 17.73 -15.43 -5.84
CA THR A 177 19.12 -15.31 -5.41
C THR A 177 19.49 -14.10 -4.54
N ARG A 178 18.87 -13.97 -3.36
CA ARG A 178 19.56 -13.60 -2.10
C ARG A 178 18.58 -13.68 -0.93
N ARG A 179 18.91 -14.46 0.09
CA ARG A 179 18.22 -14.44 1.40
C ARG A 179 18.04 -12.99 1.85
N SER A 180 16.81 -12.48 1.81
CA SER A 180 16.56 -11.08 2.11
C SER A 180 16.89 -10.81 3.58
N ARG A 181 17.80 -9.86 3.80
CA ARG A 181 18.17 -9.39 5.16
C ARG A 181 16.95 -8.87 5.94
N TRP A 182 15.88 -8.49 5.22
CA TRP A 182 14.65 -7.94 5.76
C TRP A 182 13.60 -8.97 6.19
N ALA A 183 13.50 -10.15 5.56
CA ALA A 183 12.66 -11.24 6.11
C ALA A 183 13.15 -11.69 7.49
N SER A 184 14.47 -11.58 7.72
CA SER A 184 15.09 -11.83 9.02
C SER A 184 14.87 -10.68 10.02
N ALA A 185 14.59 -9.46 9.54
CA ALA A 185 14.21 -8.32 10.38
C ALA A 185 12.72 -8.37 10.76
N ALA A 186 11.86 -8.80 9.84
CA ALA A 186 10.43 -9.05 10.11
C ALA A 186 10.25 -10.10 11.21
N ARG A 187 10.93 -11.25 11.12
CA ARG A 187 10.94 -12.28 12.17
C ARG A 187 11.47 -11.79 13.53
N ARG A 188 12.41 -10.85 13.54
CA ARG A 188 12.96 -10.26 14.78
C ARG A 188 12.04 -9.22 15.42
N ALA A 189 11.21 -8.53 14.63
CA ALA A 189 10.27 -7.53 15.12
C ALA A 189 9.02 -8.15 15.79
N GLU A 190 8.81 -9.45 15.63
CA GLU A 190 7.68 -10.22 16.20
C GLU A 190 8.05 -10.98 17.48
N SER A 191 9.31 -10.92 17.94
CA SER A 191 9.70 -11.53 19.21
C SER A 191 9.15 -10.70 20.38
N PRO A 192 8.28 -11.26 21.25
CA PRO A 192 7.92 -10.57 22.47
C PRO A 192 9.17 -10.48 23.34
N VAL A 193 9.55 -9.26 23.74
CA VAL A 193 10.56 -9.06 24.79
C VAL A 193 10.03 -9.76 26.04
N SER A 194 10.63 -10.87 26.44
CA SER A 194 10.39 -11.46 27.75
C SER A 194 10.98 -10.53 28.80
N THR A 195 10.19 -9.58 29.28
CA THR A 195 10.50 -8.88 30.53
C THR A 195 10.31 -9.88 31.67
N SER A 196 11.37 -10.60 32.01
CA SER A 196 11.48 -11.29 33.29
C SER A 196 11.55 -10.23 34.39
N LEU A 197 10.45 -10.05 35.12
CA LEU A 197 10.42 -9.26 36.35
C LEU A 197 11.34 -9.94 37.39
N PRO A 198 12.27 -9.22 38.04
CA PRO A 198 13.03 -9.78 39.15
C PRO A 198 12.09 -10.02 40.34
N GLY A 199 12.08 -11.24 40.86
CA GLY A 199 11.25 -11.66 41.99
C GLY A 199 11.57 -10.90 43.30
N PRO A 200 10.64 -10.90 44.26
CA PRO A 200 10.80 -10.15 45.50
C PRO A 200 11.92 -10.75 46.36
N ARG A 201 12.85 -9.91 46.83
CA ARG A 201 13.85 -10.29 47.82
C ARG A 201 13.16 -10.45 49.17
N SER A 202 13.21 -11.64 49.75
CA SER A 202 12.87 -11.87 51.15
C SER A 202 13.97 -11.28 52.04
N SER A 203 13.64 -10.33 52.89
CA SER A 203 14.48 -9.92 54.02
C SER A 203 14.16 -10.82 55.22
N ALA A 204 15.19 -11.49 55.72
CA ALA A 204 15.27 -12.01 57.09
C ALA A 204 15.73 -10.88 58.03
#